data_AF-L0B2W1-F1
#
_entry.id   AF-L0B2W1-F1
#
_cell.length_a   1.000
_cell.length_b   1.000
_cell.length_c   1.000
_cell.angle_alpha   90.00
_cell.angle_beta   90.00
_cell.angle_gamma   90.00
#
_symmetry.space_group_name_H-M   'P 1'
#
loop_
_entity.id
_entity.type
_entity.pdbx_description
1 polymer ?
#
loop_
_entity_poly.entity_id
_entity_poly.type
_entity_poly.pdbx_seq_one_letter_code
_entity_poly.pdbx_strand_id
1 'polypeptide(L)'
;MRDALRFINPSISKGITFLASCSKNFGAPKRFSTSVGATTKKPENPKVFTNPADFKTYVQGLRYTEFTTNLNLITDSPTIPIFQMLKPDGTLHEGLSSPFESDEVVKEHLKTMISLQIWDNLFYNIQRQGRISFYIQNQGEEAMQVGCGLALKPQDHIFGQYRELGVLYMKGFTMHDVLSQLFGTHQDECKGRQMPISYSKKEINLHAICTPLTSQLPHASGAGYALKLQGVDACAITFFGEGAASEGDFHAAMNFAAVRQSQTIFACRNNGYAISTPVRDQYIGDGIAIRGVSYGIPTIRVDGNDLFASYVASKHCREYCVKHSTPICMEFMTYRLGHHSTSDESSQYRGPGEHDAWMKDGVNPIKRISKYLESKGLWTPEEEAQLRKSATSLMLKKIKEMETVKSLDVIPGIFDDVYDKPHLLLEVF
;
A
#
# COMPACT_ATOMS: atom_id res chain seq x y z
N MET A 1 -32.86 -4.85 17.05
CA MET A 1 -31.98 -3.74 16.61
C MET A 1 -31.05 -3.22 17.74
N ARG A 2 -30.59 -4.10 18.66
CA ARG A 2 -29.58 -3.79 19.70
C ARG A 2 -28.49 -4.86 19.87
N ASP A 3 -28.44 -5.89 19.02
CA ASP A 3 -27.51 -7.04 19.18
C ASP A 3 -26.52 -7.25 18.00
N ALA A 4 -26.24 -6.21 17.20
CA ALA A 4 -25.33 -6.31 16.05
C ALA A 4 -23.92 -5.69 16.27
N LEU A 5 -23.58 -5.21 17.48
CA LEU A 5 -22.35 -4.45 17.75
C LEU A 5 -21.26 -5.22 18.53
N ARG A 6 -21.36 -6.54 18.67
CA ARG A 6 -20.39 -7.35 19.46
C ARG A 6 -19.20 -7.93 18.68
N PHE A 7 -18.98 -7.56 17.42
CA PHE A 7 -17.87 -8.09 16.60
C PHE A 7 -16.98 -7.03 15.95
N ILE A 8 -16.80 -5.89 16.62
CA ILE A 8 -15.63 -5.03 16.38
C ILE A 8 -14.52 -5.54 17.29
N ASN A 9 -13.33 -5.72 16.72
CA ASN A 9 -12.12 -6.09 17.44
C ASN A 9 -11.94 -5.20 18.71
N PRO A 10 -11.91 -5.77 19.93
CA PRO A 10 -11.80 -4.99 21.17
C PRO A 10 -10.53 -4.13 21.27
N SER A 11 -9.50 -4.42 20.48
CA SER A 11 -8.29 -3.59 20.39
C SER A 11 -8.44 -2.37 19.48
N ILE A 12 -9.43 -2.36 18.57
CA ILE A 12 -9.73 -1.23 17.69
C ILE A 12 -10.68 -0.24 18.37
N SER A 13 -11.68 -0.70 19.14
CA SER A 13 -12.62 0.21 19.80
C SER A 13 -12.02 0.96 21.00
N LYS A 14 -11.04 0.36 21.71
CA LYS A 14 -10.30 1.03 22.77
C LYS A 14 -9.32 2.10 22.26
N GLY A 15 -8.86 1.99 21.02
CA GLY A 15 -8.01 3.01 20.38
C GLY A 15 -8.78 4.27 19.96
N ILE A 16 -10.07 4.14 19.60
CA ILE A 16 -10.88 5.25 19.07
C ILE A 16 -11.35 6.20 20.19
N THR A 17 -11.65 5.70 21.40
CA THR A 17 -12.18 6.53 22.50
C THR A 17 -11.08 7.14 23.38
N PHE A 18 -9.84 6.64 23.34
CA PHE A 18 -8.73 7.17 24.16
C PHE A 18 -7.97 8.32 23.48
N LEU A 19 -8.11 8.49 22.16
CA LEU A 19 -7.47 9.58 21.40
C LEU A 19 -8.09 10.96 21.65
N ALA A 20 -9.24 11.04 22.35
CA ALA A 20 -9.90 12.31 22.66
C ALA A 20 -9.44 12.96 24.00
N SER A 21 -8.70 12.27 24.88
CA SER A 21 -8.34 12.82 26.21
C SER A 21 -6.85 12.86 26.57
N CYS A 22 -5.96 12.29 25.76
CA CYS A 22 -4.50 12.34 25.99
C CYS A 22 -3.76 13.23 24.98
N SER A 23 -4.10 14.52 24.92
CA SER A 23 -3.33 15.52 24.15
C SER A 23 -2.36 16.35 25.01
N LYS A 24 -2.15 15.97 26.27
CA LYS A 24 -1.19 16.63 27.17
C LYS A 24 -0.29 15.59 27.81
N ASN A 25 1.02 15.73 27.57
CA ASN A 25 2.15 14.97 28.15
C ASN A 25 2.68 13.75 27.37
N PHE A 26 2.95 13.91 26.07
CA PHE A 26 3.95 13.06 25.42
C PHE A 26 5.33 13.73 25.51
N GLY A 27 6.23 13.13 26.30
CA GLY A 27 7.65 13.43 26.28
C GLY A 27 8.24 13.10 24.91
N ALA A 28 9.07 13.99 24.38
CA ALA A 28 9.66 13.86 23.06
C ALA A 28 10.48 12.55 22.92
N PRO A 29 10.24 11.73 21.88
CA PRO A 29 11.15 10.63 21.58
C PRO A 29 12.52 11.19 21.21
N LYS A 30 13.59 10.50 21.63
CA LYS A 30 14.98 10.85 21.32
C LYS A 30 15.12 11.05 19.81
N ARG A 31 15.68 12.21 19.42
CA ARG A 31 15.87 12.62 18.02
C ARG A 31 16.57 11.52 17.22
N PHE A 32 15.90 11.02 16.19
CA PHE A 32 16.54 10.32 15.09
C PHE A 32 17.60 11.24 14.48
N SER A 33 18.85 10.81 14.49
CA SER A 33 19.92 11.46 13.73
C SER A 33 19.74 11.08 12.26
N THR A 34 18.99 11.87 11.51
CA THR A 34 18.94 11.77 10.06
C THR A 34 20.18 12.45 9.49
N SER A 35 21.20 11.67 9.14
CA SER A 35 22.27 12.15 8.25
C SER A 35 21.70 12.23 6.83
N VAL A 36 20.92 13.29 6.58
CA VAL A 36 20.53 13.67 5.22
C VAL A 36 21.77 14.28 4.59
N GLY A 37 22.32 13.60 3.58
CA GLY A 37 23.34 14.19 2.71
C GLY A 37 22.86 15.56 2.22
N ALA A 38 23.77 16.55 2.26
CA ALA A 38 23.65 17.93 1.80
C ALA A 38 22.21 18.40 1.48
N THR A 39 21.66 19.25 2.35
CA THR A 39 20.40 19.97 2.16
C THR A 39 20.40 20.81 0.88
N THR A 40 20.07 20.21 -0.27
CA THR A 40 19.63 20.97 -1.43
C THR A 40 18.24 21.51 -1.11
N LYS A 41 18.16 22.82 -0.83
CA LYS A 41 16.90 23.56 -0.70
C LYS A 41 15.94 23.13 -1.81
N LYS A 42 14.70 22.78 -1.41
CA LYS A 42 13.59 22.48 -2.31
C LYS A 42 13.54 23.55 -3.41
N PRO A 43 13.51 23.18 -4.69
CA PRO A 43 13.39 24.19 -5.71
C PRO A 43 11.95 24.74 -5.67
N GLU A 44 11.82 26.00 -5.25
CA GLU A 44 10.57 26.75 -5.37
C GLU A 44 10.12 26.70 -6.83
N ASN A 45 8.80 26.58 -7.07
CA ASN A 45 8.29 26.80 -8.42
C ASN A 45 8.75 28.20 -8.87
N PRO A 46 9.28 28.34 -10.09
CA PRO A 46 9.77 29.63 -10.55
C PRO A 46 8.64 30.65 -10.40
N LYS A 47 8.90 31.70 -9.62
CA LYS A 47 8.02 32.87 -9.60
C LYS A 47 7.99 33.39 -11.04
N VAL A 48 6.82 33.85 -11.51
CA VAL A 48 6.75 34.60 -12.76
C VAL A 48 7.85 35.66 -12.71
N PHE A 49 8.76 35.64 -13.69
CA PHE A 49 9.88 36.58 -13.71
C PHE A 49 9.30 37.99 -13.85
N THR A 50 9.31 38.75 -12.75
CA THR A 50 8.81 40.13 -12.73
C THR A 50 9.90 41.14 -13.07
N ASN A 51 11.17 40.76 -12.97
CA ASN A 51 12.32 41.60 -13.31
C ASN A 51 13.14 40.98 -14.46
N PRO A 52 13.27 41.67 -15.60
CA PRO A 52 14.11 41.22 -16.73
C PRO A 52 15.59 40.99 -16.36
N ALA A 53 16.10 41.62 -15.30
CA ALA A 53 17.49 41.42 -14.85
C ALA A 53 17.72 40.03 -14.19
N ASP A 54 16.67 39.34 -13.75
CA ASP A 54 16.74 37.97 -13.20
C ASP A 54 16.75 36.91 -14.32
N PHE A 55 16.63 37.36 -15.58
CA PHE A 55 16.59 36.52 -16.77
C PHE A 55 17.99 36.00 -17.11
N LYS A 56 18.29 34.77 -16.67
CA LYS A 56 19.52 34.06 -17.08
C LYS A 56 19.27 33.31 -18.39
N THR A 57 19.78 33.84 -19.50
CA THR A 57 19.75 33.19 -20.82
C THR A 57 20.37 31.78 -20.74
N TYR A 58 19.82 30.81 -21.49
CA TYR A 58 20.23 29.39 -21.56
C TYR A 58 19.87 28.46 -20.38
N VAL A 59 19.49 28.96 -19.19
CA VAL A 59 19.19 28.11 -18.00
C VAL A 59 17.75 28.22 -17.49
N GLN A 60 16.84 28.82 -18.24
CA GLN A 60 15.47 29.12 -17.78
C GLN A 60 14.60 27.91 -17.43
N GLY A 61 14.85 26.77 -18.07
CA GLY A 61 14.18 25.51 -17.75
C GLY A 61 14.94 24.65 -16.74
N LEU A 62 16.13 25.08 -16.31
CA LEU A 62 17.07 24.28 -15.54
C LEU A 62 17.23 24.85 -14.13
N ARG A 63 17.15 23.99 -13.11
CA ARG A 63 17.12 24.43 -11.71
C ARG A 63 18.52 24.61 -11.09
N TYR A 64 19.52 23.80 -11.51
CA TYR A 64 20.81 23.69 -10.83
C TYR A 64 22.02 23.54 -11.79
N THR A 65 21.90 24.00 -13.03
CA THR A 65 22.90 23.71 -14.08
C THR A 65 24.05 24.70 -14.09
N GLU A 66 25.26 24.18 -14.33
CA GLU A 66 26.48 24.93 -14.62
C GLU A 66 26.98 24.58 -16.04
N PHE A 67 27.66 25.53 -16.70
CA PHE A 67 28.30 25.26 -17.98
C PHE A 67 29.56 24.42 -17.77
N THR A 68 29.82 23.49 -18.70
CA THR A 68 31.03 22.67 -18.71
C THR A 68 31.62 22.63 -20.11
N THR A 69 32.95 22.60 -20.21
CA THR A 69 33.68 22.35 -21.46
C THR A 69 33.97 20.88 -21.69
N ASN A 70 33.66 20.02 -20.71
CA ASN A 70 33.88 18.58 -20.81
C ASN A 70 32.70 17.91 -21.51
N LEU A 71 32.97 17.26 -22.65
CA LEU A 71 31.97 16.46 -23.36
C LEU A 71 31.82 15.09 -22.69
N ASN A 72 30.94 15.01 -21.70
CA ASN A 72 30.67 13.78 -20.96
C ASN A 72 29.20 13.37 -21.07
N LEU A 73 28.92 12.09 -21.26
CA LEU A 73 27.61 11.51 -21.00
C LEU A 73 27.47 11.28 -19.48
N ILE A 74 26.33 11.65 -18.90
CA ILE A 74 26.03 11.31 -17.50
C ILE A 74 25.50 9.88 -17.49
N THR A 75 26.35 8.94 -17.09
CA THR A 75 26.01 7.51 -16.96
C THR A 75 25.80 7.07 -15.52
N ASP A 76 26.30 7.85 -14.57
CA ASP A 76 26.17 7.55 -13.15
C ASP A 76 24.80 7.98 -12.63
N SER A 77 24.13 7.07 -11.94
CA SER A 77 22.89 7.35 -11.21
C SER A 77 23.13 7.13 -9.72
N PRO A 78 22.64 8.02 -8.84
CA PRO A 78 22.73 7.77 -7.41
C PRO A 78 21.98 6.47 -7.05
N THR A 79 22.62 5.60 -6.28
CA THR A 79 21.99 4.40 -5.73
C THR A 79 21.12 4.78 -4.54
N ILE A 80 19.87 4.34 -4.53
CA ILE A 80 18.97 4.58 -3.40
C ILE A 80 19.04 3.41 -2.42
N PRO A 81 19.51 3.63 -1.16
CA PRO A 81 19.62 2.58 -0.17
C PRO A 81 18.24 2.10 0.29
N ILE A 82 18.17 0.84 0.71
CA ILE A 82 16.96 0.23 1.29
C ILE A 82 16.93 0.53 2.79
N PHE A 83 15.93 1.31 3.24
CA PHE A 83 15.69 1.55 4.66
C PHE A 83 15.19 0.28 5.35
N GLN A 84 15.90 -0.15 6.39
CA GLN A 84 15.63 -1.36 7.17
C GLN A 84 15.88 -1.07 8.65
N MET A 85 15.05 -1.62 9.53
CA MET A 85 15.17 -1.56 10.99
C MET A 85 15.46 -2.93 11.61
N LEU A 86 14.72 -3.96 11.19
CA LEU A 86 14.91 -5.35 11.57
C LEU A 86 15.82 -6.07 10.57
N LYS A 87 16.90 -6.64 11.09
CA LYS A 87 17.77 -7.55 10.35
C LYS A 87 17.07 -8.88 10.10
N PRO A 88 17.58 -9.72 9.18
CA PRO A 88 17.03 -11.06 8.93
C PRO A 88 17.00 -11.99 10.15
N ASP A 89 17.86 -11.80 11.15
CA ASP A 89 17.82 -12.58 12.39
C ASP A 89 16.71 -12.14 13.38
N GLY A 90 15.94 -11.10 13.05
CA GLY A 90 14.92 -10.53 13.92
C GLY A 90 15.45 -9.51 14.93
N THR A 91 16.75 -9.19 14.91
CA THR A 91 17.34 -8.14 15.76
C THR A 91 17.25 -6.77 15.11
N LEU A 92 17.23 -5.71 15.92
CA LEU A 92 17.30 -4.33 15.44
C LEU A 92 18.73 -3.95 15.07
N HIS A 93 18.89 -3.05 14.10
CA HIS A 93 20.17 -2.33 13.90
C HIS A 93 20.53 -1.49 15.14
N GLU A 94 21.83 -1.27 15.34
CA GLU A 94 22.34 -0.56 16.52
C GLU A 94 21.73 0.85 16.64
N GLY A 95 21.33 1.23 17.84
CA GLY A 95 20.70 2.53 18.11
C GLY A 95 19.23 2.64 17.73
N LEU A 96 18.63 1.61 17.12
CA LEU A 96 17.19 1.57 16.83
C LEU A 96 16.41 0.87 17.96
N SER A 97 15.15 1.26 18.11
CA SER A 97 14.18 0.64 19.02
C SER A 97 12.90 0.28 18.28
N SER A 98 12.08 -0.60 18.87
CA SER A 98 10.73 -0.87 18.35
C SER A 98 9.96 0.45 18.19
N PRO A 99 9.26 0.66 17.05
CA PRO A 99 8.45 1.85 16.83
C PRO A 99 7.06 1.76 17.48
N PHE A 100 6.75 0.64 18.14
CA PHE A 100 5.47 0.38 18.79
C PHE A 100 5.57 0.55 20.32
N GLU A 101 4.43 0.85 20.94
CA GLU A 101 4.33 1.13 22.38
C GLU A 101 4.74 -0.06 23.26
N SER A 102 4.52 -1.29 22.78
CA SER A 102 4.91 -2.51 23.46
C SER A 102 5.09 -3.67 22.49
N ASP A 103 5.78 -4.72 22.93
CA ASP A 103 5.92 -5.94 22.13
C ASP A 103 4.61 -6.73 22.02
N GLU A 104 3.64 -6.51 22.91
CA GLU A 104 2.30 -7.08 22.77
C GLU A 104 1.55 -6.49 21.56
N VAL A 105 1.73 -5.20 21.29
CA VAL A 105 1.20 -4.58 20.06
C VAL A 105 1.85 -5.21 18.82
N VAL A 106 3.16 -5.47 18.87
CA VAL A 106 3.87 -6.18 17.80
C VAL A 106 3.30 -7.59 17.59
N LYS A 107 3.01 -8.31 18.68
CA LYS A 107 2.37 -9.64 18.64
C LYS A 107 1.00 -9.59 17.96
N GLU A 108 0.18 -8.58 18.22
CA GLU A 108 -1.10 -8.41 17.53
C GLU A 108 -0.95 -8.11 16.03
N HIS A 109 0.08 -7.36 15.62
CA HIS A 109 0.39 -7.15 14.20
C HIS A 109 0.87 -8.43 13.51
N LEU A 110 1.71 -9.24 14.18
CA LEU A 110 2.08 -10.57 13.68
C LEU A 110 0.84 -11.47 13.51
N LYS A 111 -0.03 -11.53 14.51
CA LYS A 111 -1.29 -12.31 14.41
C LYS A 111 -2.15 -11.86 13.23
N THR A 112 -2.18 -10.55 12.96
CA THR A 112 -2.90 -9.98 11.82
C THR A 112 -2.30 -10.43 10.49
N MET A 113 -0.97 -10.33 10.34
CA MET A 113 -0.27 -10.79 9.12
C MET A 113 -0.50 -12.28 8.86
N ILE A 114 -0.38 -13.13 9.89
CA ILE A 114 -0.65 -14.57 9.78
C ILE A 114 -2.10 -14.84 9.39
N SER A 115 -3.05 -14.15 10.03
CA SER A 115 -4.48 -14.33 9.73
C SER A 115 -4.81 -13.95 8.29
N LEU A 116 -4.29 -12.81 7.81
CA LEU A 116 -4.43 -12.37 6.42
C LEU A 116 -3.87 -13.42 5.45
N GLN A 117 -2.66 -13.93 5.68
CA GLN A 117 -2.07 -14.98 4.84
C GLN A 117 -2.93 -16.25 4.78
N ILE A 118 -3.52 -16.66 5.90
CA ILE A 118 -4.40 -17.85 5.94
C ILE A 118 -5.69 -17.59 5.16
N TRP A 119 -6.34 -16.45 5.39
CA TRP A 119 -7.59 -16.12 4.72
C TRP A 119 -7.40 -15.99 3.21
N ASP A 120 -6.32 -15.36 2.80
CA ASP A 120 -5.90 -15.20 1.41
C ASP A 120 -5.68 -16.56 0.71
N ASN A 121 -5.09 -17.54 1.41
CA ASN A 121 -5.01 -18.94 0.95
C ASN A 121 -6.38 -19.61 0.82
N LEU A 122 -7.29 -19.38 1.79
CA LEU A 122 -8.64 -19.94 1.72
C LEU A 122 -9.43 -19.37 0.55
N PHE A 123 -9.32 -18.07 0.29
CA PHE A 123 -9.96 -17.40 -0.85
C PHE A 123 -9.45 -17.95 -2.19
N TYR A 124 -8.14 -18.16 -2.31
CA TYR A 124 -7.56 -18.86 -3.46
C TYR A 124 -8.14 -20.27 -3.64
N ASN A 125 -8.24 -21.03 -2.55
CA ASN A 125 -8.75 -22.41 -2.60
C ASN A 125 -10.24 -22.51 -2.96
N ILE A 126 -11.09 -21.60 -2.45
CA ILE A 126 -12.51 -21.61 -2.83
C ILE A 126 -12.71 -21.18 -4.29
N GLN A 127 -11.80 -20.38 -4.85
CA GLN A 127 -11.80 -20.09 -6.29
C GLN A 127 -11.50 -21.36 -7.09
N ARG A 128 -10.52 -22.19 -6.67
CA ARG A 128 -10.24 -23.49 -7.31
C ARG A 128 -11.41 -24.48 -7.22
N GLN A 129 -12.31 -24.30 -6.25
CA GLN A 129 -13.56 -25.06 -6.12
C GLN A 129 -14.70 -24.48 -6.99
N GLY A 130 -14.48 -23.39 -7.71
CA GLY A 130 -15.49 -22.72 -8.53
C GLY A 130 -16.52 -21.91 -7.72
N ARG A 131 -16.26 -21.64 -6.44
CA ARG A 131 -17.21 -20.93 -5.54
C ARG A 131 -17.18 -19.42 -5.74
N ILE A 132 -16.06 -18.89 -6.23
CA ILE A 132 -15.87 -17.52 -6.70
C ILE A 132 -15.15 -17.57 -8.05
N SER A 133 -15.29 -16.53 -8.88
CA SER A 133 -14.79 -16.58 -10.26
C SER A 133 -13.29 -16.30 -10.38
N PHE A 134 -12.73 -15.43 -9.54
CA PHE A 134 -11.34 -14.97 -9.64
C PHE A 134 -10.77 -14.60 -8.27
N TYR A 135 -9.45 -14.71 -8.08
CA TYR A 135 -8.78 -14.21 -6.88
C TYR A 135 -7.29 -13.89 -7.12
N ILE A 136 -6.76 -12.96 -6.32
CA ILE A 136 -5.34 -12.58 -6.29
C ILE A 136 -4.84 -12.61 -4.84
N GLN A 137 -3.74 -13.32 -4.62
CA GLN A 137 -3.10 -13.43 -3.31
C GLN A 137 -2.25 -12.22 -2.93
N ASN A 138 -1.95 -12.03 -1.65
CA ASN A 138 -1.16 -10.95 -1.07
C ASN A 138 0.14 -11.44 -0.43
N GLN A 139 0.49 -12.71 -0.62
CA GLN A 139 1.59 -13.38 0.07
C GLN A 139 2.96 -12.80 -0.24
N GLY A 140 3.73 -12.57 0.82
CA GLY A 140 5.06 -11.96 0.78
C GLY A 140 5.04 -10.46 1.01
N GLU A 141 3.87 -9.82 0.89
CA GLU A 141 3.70 -8.38 0.97
C GLU A 141 2.99 -7.96 2.28
N GLU A 142 2.79 -8.89 3.23
CA GLU A 142 1.96 -8.66 4.42
C GLU A 142 2.52 -7.56 5.33
N ALA A 143 3.86 -7.50 5.51
CA ALA A 143 4.50 -6.51 6.37
C ALA A 143 4.35 -5.08 5.82
N MET A 144 4.59 -4.88 4.53
CA MET A 144 4.40 -3.55 3.93
C MET A 144 2.93 -3.13 3.95
N GLN A 145 2.00 -4.06 3.74
CA GLN A 145 0.57 -3.75 3.74
C GLN A 145 0.08 -3.37 5.15
N VAL A 146 0.44 -4.16 6.17
CA VAL A 146 0.08 -3.84 7.56
C VAL A 146 0.78 -2.57 8.03
N GLY A 147 2.07 -2.40 7.72
CA GLY A 147 2.84 -1.20 8.07
C GLY A 147 2.27 0.08 7.44
N CYS A 148 1.92 0.05 6.16
CA CYS A 148 1.25 1.17 5.49
C CYS A 148 -0.13 1.45 6.12
N GLY A 149 -0.94 0.42 6.30
CA GLY A 149 -2.28 0.55 6.87
C GLY A 149 -2.30 1.19 8.26
N LEU A 150 -1.33 0.84 9.12
CA LEU A 150 -1.15 1.41 10.46
C LEU A 150 -0.75 2.90 10.45
N ALA A 151 -0.06 3.34 9.41
CA ALA A 151 0.43 4.71 9.29
C ALA A 151 -0.62 5.72 8.80
N LEU A 152 -1.70 5.24 8.17
CA LEU A 152 -2.72 6.08 7.55
C LEU A 152 -3.84 6.47 8.53
N LYS A 153 -4.31 7.71 8.44
CA LYS A 153 -5.42 8.24 9.24
C LYS A 153 -6.78 8.00 8.55
N PRO A 154 -7.92 7.98 9.28
CA PRO A 154 -9.26 7.75 8.71
C PRO A 154 -9.59 8.59 7.48
N GLN A 155 -9.18 9.86 7.47
CA GLN A 155 -9.42 10.81 6.38
C GLN A 155 -8.50 10.65 5.15
N ASP A 156 -7.46 9.81 5.22
CA ASP A 156 -6.58 9.58 4.08
C ASP A 156 -7.31 8.74 3.02
N HIS A 157 -7.19 9.14 1.75
CA HIS A 157 -7.85 8.48 0.62
C HIS A 157 -6.94 7.40 0.02
N ILE A 158 -7.53 6.24 -0.30
CA ILE A 158 -6.80 5.07 -0.78
C ILE A 158 -7.19 4.78 -2.23
N PHE A 159 -6.18 4.69 -3.08
CA PHE A 159 -6.27 4.29 -4.48
C PHE A 159 -5.46 3.01 -4.69
N GLY A 160 -6.14 1.86 -4.67
CA GLY A 160 -5.51 0.54 -4.80
C GLY A 160 -5.25 0.12 -6.25
N GLN A 161 -4.37 -0.87 -6.43
CA GLN A 161 -4.20 -1.57 -7.70
C GLN A 161 -5.03 -2.87 -7.69
N TYR A 162 -4.82 -3.74 -6.71
CA TYR A 162 -5.58 -4.99 -6.48
C TYR A 162 -4.97 -5.91 -5.39
N ARG A 163 -3.81 -5.56 -4.81
CA ARG A 163 -3.05 -6.40 -3.87
C ARG A 163 -2.77 -5.66 -2.57
N GLU A 164 -3.80 -4.96 -2.08
CA GLU A 164 -3.70 -4.10 -0.91
C GLU A 164 -4.61 -4.57 0.24
N LEU A 165 -5.06 -5.83 0.23
CA LEU A 165 -6.05 -6.34 1.19
C LEU A 165 -5.64 -6.11 2.65
N GLY A 166 -4.37 -6.27 2.98
CA GLY A 166 -3.83 -5.97 4.31
C GLY A 166 -3.89 -4.48 4.66
N VAL A 167 -3.64 -3.57 3.72
CA VAL A 167 -3.81 -2.12 3.93
C VAL A 167 -5.27 -1.83 4.24
N LEU A 168 -6.18 -2.38 3.42
CA LEU A 168 -7.62 -2.16 3.57
C LEU A 168 -8.14 -2.71 4.90
N TYR A 169 -7.68 -3.89 5.30
CA TYR A 169 -8.05 -4.49 6.58
C TYR A 169 -7.66 -3.61 7.78
N MET A 170 -6.44 -3.07 7.78
CA MET A 170 -6.00 -2.14 8.82
C MET A 170 -6.80 -0.84 8.83
N LYS A 171 -7.38 -0.47 7.69
CA LYS A 171 -8.20 0.73 7.49
C LYS A 171 -9.68 0.52 7.83
N GLY A 172 -10.07 -0.69 8.24
CA GLY A 172 -11.44 -1.02 8.64
C GLY A 172 -12.24 -1.80 7.61
N PHE A 173 -11.64 -2.20 6.47
CA PHE A 173 -12.28 -3.08 5.51
C PHE A 173 -12.43 -4.49 6.12
N THR A 174 -13.67 -4.91 6.36
CA THR A 174 -13.92 -6.12 7.12
C THR A 174 -13.85 -7.36 6.22
N MET A 175 -13.64 -8.53 6.82
CA MET A 175 -13.75 -9.79 6.07
C MET A 175 -15.17 -10.07 5.55
N HIS A 176 -16.19 -9.40 6.11
CA HIS A 176 -17.53 -9.43 5.55
C HIS A 176 -17.61 -8.62 4.26
N ASP A 177 -16.98 -7.44 4.19
CA ASP A 177 -16.89 -6.65 2.96
C ASP A 177 -16.13 -7.43 1.86
N VAL A 178 -15.00 -8.05 2.21
CA VAL A 178 -14.24 -8.92 1.30
C VAL A 178 -15.12 -10.02 0.72
N LEU A 179 -15.75 -10.81 1.59
CA LEU A 179 -16.58 -11.93 1.16
C LEU A 179 -17.80 -11.48 0.35
N SER A 180 -18.44 -10.36 0.74
CA SER A 180 -19.57 -9.81 0.00
C SER A 180 -19.18 -9.46 -1.43
N GLN A 181 -18.00 -8.86 -1.62
CA GLN A 181 -17.47 -8.51 -2.94
C GLN A 181 -17.04 -9.74 -3.74
N LEU A 182 -16.35 -10.71 -3.11
CA LEU A 182 -15.90 -11.93 -3.80
C LEU A 182 -17.07 -12.81 -4.28
N PHE A 183 -18.17 -12.83 -3.53
CA PHE A 183 -19.39 -13.57 -3.89
C PHE A 183 -20.41 -12.73 -4.68
N GLY A 184 -20.16 -11.43 -4.90
CA GLY A 184 -21.07 -10.54 -5.63
C GLY A 184 -22.45 -10.40 -4.98
N THR A 185 -22.49 -10.27 -3.65
CA THR A 185 -23.75 -10.16 -2.91
C THR A 185 -24.30 -8.73 -2.92
N HIS A 186 -25.55 -8.56 -2.53
CA HIS A 186 -26.17 -7.22 -2.39
C HIS A 186 -25.56 -6.35 -1.29
N GLN A 187 -24.66 -6.91 -0.48
CA GLN A 187 -23.97 -6.22 0.61
C GLN A 187 -22.64 -5.59 0.14
N ASP A 188 -22.20 -5.92 -1.08
CA ASP A 188 -21.08 -5.27 -1.76
C ASP A 188 -21.48 -3.86 -2.23
N GLU A 189 -20.65 -2.85 -1.95
CA GLU A 189 -20.85 -1.48 -2.43
C GLU A 189 -20.76 -1.39 -3.96
N CYS A 190 -20.01 -2.29 -4.61
CA CYS A 190 -19.96 -2.41 -6.07
C CYS A 190 -21.17 -3.17 -6.64
N LYS A 191 -22.10 -3.62 -5.80
CA LYS A 191 -23.34 -4.32 -6.18
C LYS A 191 -23.07 -5.52 -7.11
N GLY A 192 -21.98 -6.26 -6.89
CA GLY A 192 -21.63 -7.44 -7.70
C GLY A 192 -21.34 -7.15 -9.18
N ARG A 193 -21.18 -5.88 -9.57
CA ARG A 193 -20.93 -5.47 -10.97
C ARG A 193 -19.46 -5.54 -11.36
N GLN A 194 -18.58 -5.63 -10.38
CA GLN A 194 -17.14 -5.66 -10.58
C GLN A 194 -16.59 -7.07 -10.38
N MET A 195 -15.49 -7.39 -11.07
CA MET A 195 -14.79 -8.66 -10.89
C MET A 195 -14.34 -8.83 -9.42
N PRO A 196 -14.40 -10.03 -8.83
CA PRO A 196 -13.84 -10.29 -7.49
C PRO A 196 -12.42 -9.74 -7.38
N ILE A 197 -12.06 -9.15 -6.24
CA ILE A 197 -10.86 -8.31 -5.92
C ILE A 197 -10.99 -6.80 -6.17
N SER A 198 -12.02 -6.36 -6.90
CA SER A 198 -12.24 -4.94 -7.23
C SER A 198 -13.02 -4.24 -6.11
N TYR A 199 -12.37 -4.16 -4.95
CA TYR A 199 -12.97 -3.62 -3.72
C TYR A 199 -13.28 -2.13 -3.80
N SER A 200 -14.35 -1.70 -3.14
CA SER A 200 -14.66 -0.30 -2.85
C SER A 200 -15.28 -0.17 -1.46
N LYS A 201 -15.04 0.96 -0.78
CA LYS A 201 -15.67 1.24 0.51
C LYS A 201 -15.59 2.73 0.83
N LYS A 202 -16.72 3.43 0.71
CA LYS A 202 -16.80 4.88 0.95
C LYS A 202 -16.41 5.25 2.39
N GLU A 203 -16.83 4.47 3.37
CA GLU A 203 -16.62 4.75 4.80
C GLU A 203 -15.14 4.89 5.19
N ILE A 204 -14.25 4.16 4.50
CA ILE A 204 -12.80 4.18 4.77
C ILE A 204 -12.01 4.96 3.70
N ASN A 205 -12.70 5.75 2.87
CA ASN A 205 -12.13 6.49 1.74
C ASN A 205 -11.38 5.60 0.74
N LEU A 206 -11.81 4.35 0.56
CA LEU A 206 -11.32 3.47 -0.50
C LEU A 206 -12.06 3.79 -1.79
N HIS A 207 -11.32 4.35 -2.76
CA HIS A 207 -11.80 4.53 -4.12
C HIS A 207 -11.88 3.16 -4.81
N ALA A 208 -12.86 3.00 -5.70
CA ALA A 208 -13.10 1.73 -6.37
C ALA A 208 -11.85 1.25 -7.12
N ILE A 209 -11.40 0.04 -6.81
CA ILE A 209 -10.32 -0.62 -7.54
C ILE A 209 -10.84 -0.97 -8.94
N CYS A 210 -10.04 -0.66 -9.95
CA CYS A 210 -10.36 -0.97 -11.35
C CYS A 210 -9.21 -1.75 -12.00
N THR A 211 -9.55 -2.58 -12.99
CA THR A 211 -8.60 -3.48 -13.66
C THR A 211 -7.53 -2.76 -14.50
N PRO A 212 -7.82 -1.66 -15.22
CA PRO A 212 -6.80 -0.94 -16.00
C PRO A 212 -5.68 -0.44 -15.09
N LEU A 213 -4.47 -0.95 -15.31
CA LEU A 213 -3.30 -0.57 -14.54
C LEU A 213 -3.06 0.94 -14.61
N THR A 214 -2.56 1.49 -13.52
CA THR A 214 -2.16 2.90 -13.34
C THR A 214 -3.20 3.99 -13.48
N SER A 215 -4.40 3.70 -13.98
CA SER A 215 -5.48 4.68 -14.14
C SER A 215 -5.85 5.40 -12.82
N GLN A 216 -5.60 4.77 -11.67
CA GLN A 216 -5.81 5.34 -10.35
C GLN A 216 -4.75 6.37 -9.93
N LEU A 217 -3.54 6.36 -10.51
CA LEU A 217 -2.43 7.23 -10.10
C LEU A 217 -2.71 8.72 -10.42
N PRO A 218 -3.16 9.09 -11.64
CA PRO A 218 -3.56 10.46 -11.92
C PRO A 218 -4.74 10.92 -11.07
N HIS A 219 -5.71 10.04 -10.79
CA HIS A 219 -6.83 10.34 -9.90
C HIS A 219 -6.37 10.62 -8.47
N ALA A 220 -5.43 9.83 -7.93
CA ALA A 220 -4.82 10.10 -6.63
C ALA A 220 -4.04 11.42 -6.59
N SER A 221 -3.40 11.78 -7.71
CA SER A 221 -2.70 13.06 -7.88
C SER A 221 -3.68 14.24 -7.89
N GLY A 222 -4.83 14.10 -8.55
CA GLY A 222 -5.92 15.07 -8.51
C GLY A 222 -6.55 15.19 -7.13
N ALA A 223 -6.83 14.07 -6.47
CA ALA A 223 -7.39 14.04 -5.12
C ALA A 223 -6.46 14.68 -4.09
N GLY A 224 -5.17 14.35 -4.11
CA GLY A 224 -4.17 14.99 -3.24
C GLY A 224 -4.05 16.49 -3.48
N TYR A 225 -4.24 16.96 -4.73
CA TYR A 225 -4.26 18.38 -5.03
C TYR A 225 -5.51 19.06 -4.49
N ALA A 226 -6.67 18.40 -4.57
CA ALA A 226 -7.90 18.87 -3.95
C ALA A 226 -7.78 18.98 -2.42
N LEU A 227 -7.22 17.96 -1.75
CA LEU A 227 -6.98 17.97 -0.29
C LEU A 227 -6.08 19.14 0.12
N LYS A 228 -5.04 19.42 -0.67
CA LYS A 228 -4.17 20.57 -0.48
C LYS A 228 -4.94 21.89 -0.61
N LEU A 229 -5.72 22.07 -1.67
CA LEU A 229 -6.51 23.30 -1.88
C LEU A 229 -7.52 23.54 -0.75
N GLN A 230 -8.04 22.47 -0.16
CA GLN A 230 -8.96 22.53 0.98
C GLN A 230 -8.24 22.70 2.33
N GLY A 231 -6.91 22.58 2.38
CA GLY A 231 -6.13 22.67 3.62
C GLY A 231 -6.41 21.53 4.61
N VAL A 232 -6.80 20.35 4.12
CA VAL A 232 -7.16 19.21 4.97
C VAL A 232 -5.91 18.44 5.39
N ASP A 233 -5.85 18.03 6.66
CA ASP A 233 -4.83 17.08 7.19
C ASP A 233 -5.09 15.65 6.70
N ALA A 234 -5.02 15.45 5.39
CA ALA A 234 -5.22 14.17 4.71
C ALA A 234 -4.30 14.05 3.50
N CYS A 235 -3.94 12.82 3.11
CA CYS A 235 -3.27 12.55 1.84
C CYS A 235 -4.05 11.57 0.98
N ALA A 236 -3.79 11.59 -0.33
CA ALA A 236 -4.18 10.52 -1.23
C ALA A 236 -2.98 9.56 -1.39
N ILE A 237 -3.10 8.33 -0.89
CA ILE A 237 -2.09 7.29 -1.13
C ILE A 237 -2.54 6.41 -2.31
N THR A 238 -1.63 6.17 -3.23
CA THR A 238 -1.85 5.29 -4.39
C THR A 238 -0.84 4.16 -4.41
N PHE A 239 -1.34 2.94 -4.55
CA PHE A 239 -0.53 1.74 -4.61
C PHE A 239 -0.41 1.25 -6.05
N PHE A 240 0.79 0.79 -6.40
CA PHE A 240 1.05 0.20 -7.71
C PHE A 240 2.25 -0.75 -7.69
N GLY A 241 2.32 -1.67 -8.64
CA GLY A 241 3.48 -2.55 -8.84
C GLY A 241 4.56 -1.90 -9.70
N GLU A 242 5.78 -2.43 -9.65
CA GLU A 242 6.89 -1.99 -10.51
C GLU A 242 6.59 -2.20 -12.01
N GLY A 243 5.81 -3.23 -12.32
CA GLY A 243 5.24 -3.46 -13.64
C GLY A 243 4.39 -2.30 -14.15
N ALA A 244 3.45 -1.88 -13.31
CA ALA A 244 2.51 -0.81 -13.61
C ALA A 244 3.24 0.53 -13.81
N ALA A 245 4.37 0.76 -13.14
CA ALA A 245 5.15 1.98 -13.29
C ALA A 245 5.77 2.20 -14.71
N SER A 246 5.61 1.26 -15.63
CA SER A 246 5.96 1.42 -17.05
C SER A 246 4.82 1.95 -17.92
N GLU A 247 3.59 2.04 -17.39
CA GLU A 247 2.46 2.65 -18.09
C GLU A 247 2.58 4.19 -18.15
N GLY A 248 1.99 4.80 -19.18
CA GLY A 248 2.05 6.25 -19.39
C GLY A 248 1.44 7.08 -18.25
N ASP A 249 0.39 6.57 -17.60
CA ASP A 249 -0.29 7.27 -16.51
C ASP A 249 0.61 7.43 -15.28
N PHE A 250 1.59 6.55 -15.06
CA PHE A 250 2.60 6.76 -14.00
C PHE A 250 3.38 8.05 -14.22
N HIS A 251 3.85 8.30 -15.45
CA HIS A 251 4.56 9.53 -15.79
C HIS A 251 3.68 10.77 -15.61
N ALA A 252 2.44 10.71 -16.12
CA ALA A 252 1.48 11.81 -16.01
C ALA A 252 1.18 12.16 -14.55
N ALA A 253 0.92 11.15 -13.71
CA ALA A 253 0.61 11.31 -12.30
C ALA A 253 1.77 11.92 -11.51
N MET A 254 2.98 11.35 -11.64
CA MET A 254 4.18 11.81 -10.95
C MET A 254 4.49 13.27 -11.30
N ASN A 255 4.49 13.62 -12.58
CA ASN A 255 4.76 14.99 -13.02
C ASN A 255 3.68 15.96 -12.53
N PHE A 256 2.39 15.61 -12.66
CA PHE A 256 1.30 16.46 -12.17
C PHE A 256 1.41 16.72 -10.67
N ALA A 257 1.61 15.66 -9.88
CA ALA A 257 1.73 15.76 -8.42
C ALA A 257 2.93 16.62 -8.02
N ALA A 258 4.07 16.49 -8.71
CA ALA A 258 5.26 17.31 -8.48
C ALA A 258 4.99 18.80 -8.79
N VAL A 259 4.52 19.11 -9.99
CA VAL A 259 4.26 20.51 -10.41
C VAL A 259 3.21 21.17 -9.51
N ARG A 260 2.16 20.44 -9.16
CA ARG A 260 1.04 20.94 -8.34
C ARG A 260 1.28 20.86 -6.84
N GLN A 261 2.38 20.24 -6.41
CA GLN A 261 2.71 20.06 -5.01
C GLN A 261 1.54 19.37 -4.28
N SER A 262 1.08 18.27 -4.87
CA SER A 262 -0.09 17.51 -4.42
C SER A 262 0.21 16.75 -3.12
N GLN A 263 -0.78 16.62 -2.22
CA GLN A 263 -0.70 15.74 -1.05
C GLN A 263 -0.90 14.27 -1.46
N THR A 264 0.00 13.74 -2.29
CA THR A 264 -0.08 12.39 -2.87
C THR A 264 1.12 11.53 -2.47
N ILE A 265 0.86 10.31 -2.00
CA ILE A 265 1.91 9.32 -1.72
C ILE A 265 1.83 8.22 -2.78
N PHE A 266 2.91 8.05 -3.53
CA PHE A 266 3.08 6.99 -4.52
C PHE A 266 3.78 5.81 -3.86
N ALA A 267 3.04 4.75 -3.54
CA ALA A 267 3.55 3.55 -2.88
C ALA A 267 3.73 2.40 -3.88
N CYS A 268 4.94 2.29 -4.43
CA CYS A 268 5.33 1.21 -5.32
C CYS A 268 5.63 -0.06 -4.52
N ARG A 269 5.00 -1.17 -4.88
CA ARG A 269 5.31 -2.54 -4.43
C ARG A 269 6.18 -3.19 -5.49
N ASN A 270 7.50 -3.12 -5.30
CA ASN A 270 8.43 -3.78 -6.19
C ASN A 270 8.63 -5.21 -5.72
N ASN A 271 7.87 -6.13 -6.32
CA ASN A 271 7.81 -7.53 -5.91
C ASN A 271 8.51 -8.49 -6.88
N GLY A 272 9.29 -7.92 -7.81
CA GLY A 272 10.15 -8.64 -8.75
C GLY A 272 9.50 -9.05 -10.07
N TYR A 273 8.16 -9.03 -10.19
CA TYR A 273 7.46 -9.55 -11.37
C TYR A 273 6.12 -8.87 -11.70
N ALA A 274 5.98 -8.52 -12.98
CA ALA A 274 4.71 -8.20 -13.63
C ALA A 274 4.18 -9.44 -14.40
N ILE A 275 3.25 -10.18 -13.79
CA ILE A 275 2.82 -11.51 -14.28
C ILE A 275 4.03 -12.44 -14.40
N SER A 276 4.55 -12.66 -15.61
CA SER A 276 5.73 -13.47 -15.94
C SER A 276 6.98 -12.65 -16.25
N THR A 277 6.85 -11.33 -16.42
CA THR A 277 7.96 -10.44 -16.77
C THR A 277 8.77 -10.08 -15.53
N PRO A 278 10.05 -10.51 -15.42
CA PRO A 278 10.91 -10.12 -14.31
C PRO A 278 11.37 -8.67 -14.42
N VAL A 279 11.79 -8.06 -13.31
CA VAL A 279 12.30 -6.67 -13.28
C VAL A 279 13.40 -6.36 -14.30
N ARG A 280 14.27 -7.32 -14.60
CA ARG A 280 15.36 -7.17 -15.59
C ARG A 280 14.85 -6.90 -17.01
N ASP A 281 13.63 -7.35 -17.31
CA ASP A 281 12.95 -7.14 -18.59
C ASP A 281 11.94 -5.99 -18.50
N GLN A 282 11.73 -5.45 -17.29
CA GLN A 282 10.81 -4.34 -17.04
C GLN A 282 11.51 -2.98 -17.12
N TYR A 283 12.73 -2.87 -16.59
CA TYR A 283 13.55 -1.66 -16.62
C TYR A 283 15.02 -1.97 -16.35
N ILE A 284 15.90 -1.05 -16.79
CA ILE A 284 17.36 -1.13 -16.56
C ILE A 284 17.83 -0.16 -15.46
N GLY A 285 17.07 0.90 -15.18
CA GLY A 285 17.41 1.85 -14.11
C GLY A 285 17.32 1.26 -12.70
N ASP A 286 17.77 2.03 -11.70
CA ASP A 286 17.72 1.66 -10.28
C ASP A 286 16.28 1.71 -9.73
N GLY A 287 15.43 0.79 -10.19
CA GLY A 287 14.05 0.62 -9.71
C GLY A 287 13.12 1.79 -10.03
N ILE A 288 12.12 1.96 -9.17
CA ILE A 288 11.10 3.01 -9.27
C ILE A 288 11.47 4.23 -8.43
N ALA A 289 12.14 4.04 -7.29
CA ALA A 289 12.52 5.13 -6.40
C ALA A 289 13.28 6.25 -7.14
N ILE A 290 14.26 5.90 -7.98
CA ILE A 290 15.07 6.89 -8.70
C ILE A 290 14.24 7.76 -9.65
N ARG A 291 13.13 7.22 -10.16
CA ARG A 291 12.19 7.97 -11.00
C ARG A 291 11.50 9.07 -10.19
N GLY A 292 11.20 8.86 -8.91
CA GLY A 292 10.69 9.93 -8.05
C GLY A 292 11.63 11.13 -7.96
N VAL A 293 12.94 10.86 -7.82
CA VAL A 293 13.97 11.90 -7.76
C VAL A 293 13.99 12.72 -9.05
N SER A 294 13.83 12.08 -10.22
CA SER A 294 13.85 12.79 -11.51
C SER A 294 12.66 13.74 -11.70
N TYR A 295 11.51 13.50 -11.04
CA TYR A 295 10.39 14.46 -10.99
C TYR A 295 10.54 15.53 -9.88
N GLY A 296 11.64 15.50 -9.12
CA GLY A 296 11.81 16.38 -7.96
C GLY A 296 10.91 16.02 -6.77
N ILE A 297 10.50 14.75 -6.69
CA ILE A 297 9.68 14.21 -5.59
C ILE A 297 10.62 13.61 -4.53
N PRO A 298 10.46 13.96 -3.23
CA PRO A 298 11.17 13.26 -2.17
C PRO A 298 10.85 11.76 -2.18
N THR A 299 11.91 10.96 -2.12
CA THR A 299 11.83 9.51 -2.35
C THR A 299 12.47 8.73 -1.22
N ILE A 300 11.90 7.56 -0.89
CA ILE A 300 12.53 6.55 -0.06
C ILE A 300 12.36 5.14 -0.67
N ARG A 301 13.37 4.29 -0.50
CA ARG A 301 13.26 2.85 -0.73
C ARG A 301 13.27 2.13 0.61
N VAL A 302 12.40 1.15 0.80
CA VAL A 302 12.13 0.51 2.09
C VAL A 302 12.16 -1.00 1.93
N ASP A 303 12.68 -1.71 2.93
CA ASP A 303 12.51 -3.15 3.02
C ASP A 303 11.04 -3.46 3.34
N GLY A 304 10.29 -3.91 2.33
CA GLY A 304 8.86 -4.21 2.45
C GLY A 304 8.56 -5.46 3.27
N ASN A 305 9.57 -6.28 3.59
CA ASN A 305 9.41 -7.45 4.45
C ASN A 305 9.73 -7.13 5.93
N ASP A 306 10.23 -5.92 6.20
CA ASP A 306 10.39 -5.39 7.55
C ASP A 306 9.16 -4.56 7.95
N LEU A 307 8.36 -5.10 8.87
CA LEU A 307 7.17 -4.44 9.40
C LEU A 307 7.51 -3.08 10.06
N PHE A 308 8.63 -3.00 10.77
CA PHE A 308 9.02 -1.81 11.50
C PHE A 308 9.44 -0.71 10.53
N ALA A 309 10.30 -1.05 9.57
CA ALA A 309 10.70 -0.10 8.53
C ALA A 309 9.49 0.35 7.69
N SER A 310 8.61 -0.58 7.33
CA SER A 310 7.40 -0.27 6.56
C SER A 310 6.47 0.69 7.30
N TYR A 311 6.22 0.47 8.59
CA TYR A 311 5.41 1.38 9.41
C TYR A 311 6.07 2.74 9.60
N VAL A 312 7.35 2.78 10.00
CA VAL A 312 8.06 4.04 10.28
C VAL A 312 8.19 4.89 9.02
N ALA A 313 8.58 4.29 7.90
CA ALA A 313 8.70 4.99 6.63
C ALA A 313 7.33 5.54 6.18
N SER A 314 6.27 4.72 6.24
CA SER A 314 4.92 5.15 5.84
C SER A 314 4.40 6.28 6.70
N LYS A 315 4.58 6.20 8.02
CA LYS A 315 4.17 7.24 8.96
C LYS A 315 4.92 8.54 8.70
N HIS A 316 6.24 8.46 8.56
CA HIS A 316 7.07 9.62 8.25
C HIS A 316 6.68 10.27 6.91
N CYS A 317 6.49 9.47 5.87
CA CYS A 317 6.12 9.95 4.54
C CYS A 317 4.73 10.59 4.54
N ARG A 318 3.76 10.03 5.29
CA ARG A 318 2.42 10.60 5.44
C ARG A 318 2.47 11.95 6.15
N GLU A 319 3.17 12.03 7.27
CA GLU A 319 3.36 13.28 8.02
C GLU A 319 4.06 14.35 7.16
N TYR A 320 5.12 13.96 6.43
CA TYR A 320 5.87 14.86 5.57
C TYR A 320 5.04 15.35 4.38
N CYS A 321 4.33 14.46 3.70
CA CYS A 321 3.45 14.75 2.55
C CYS A 321 2.44 15.84 2.88
N VAL A 322 1.74 15.68 4.01
CA VAL A 322 0.72 16.63 4.44
C VAL A 322 1.35 17.93 4.96
N LYS A 323 2.35 17.85 5.84
CA LYS A 323 2.98 19.04 6.46
C LYS A 323 3.61 19.97 5.43
N HIS A 324 4.20 19.42 4.36
CA HIS A 324 4.91 20.19 3.35
C HIS A 324 4.14 20.36 2.04
N SER A 325 2.89 19.87 2.00
CA SER A 325 2.05 19.81 0.79
C SER A 325 2.87 19.39 -0.42
N THR A 326 3.44 18.20 -0.37
CA THR A 326 4.38 17.72 -1.38
C THR A 326 4.15 16.24 -1.62
N PRO A 327 4.25 15.78 -2.88
CA PRO A 327 4.12 14.36 -3.13
C PRO A 327 5.32 13.61 -2.54
N ILE A 328 5.16 12.30 -2.34
CA ILE A 328 6.22 11.39 -1.90
C ILE A 328 6.24 10.15 -2.76
N CYS A 329 7.42 9.64 -3.08
CA CYS A 329 7.61 8.35 -3.75
C CYS A 329 8.21 7.35 -2.75
N MET A 330 7.54 6.23 -2.57
CA MET A 330 8.00 5.11 -1.75
C MET A 330 8.13 3.88 -2.63
N GLU A 331 9.28 3.21 -2.57
CA GLU A 331 9.47 1.90 -3.19
C GLU A 331 9.70 0.85 -2.11
N PHE A 332 8.74 -0.04 -1.92
CA PHE A 332 8.85 -1.19 -1.03
C PHE A 332 9.44 -2.36 -1.80
N MET A 333 10.62 -2.80 -1.39
CA MET A 333 11.27 -3.99 -1.92
C MET A 333 10.69 -5.21 -1.22
N THR A 334 10.03 -6.09 -1.98
CA THR A 334 9.39 -7.30 -1.46
C THR A 334 9.43 -8.39 -2.53
N TYR A 335 8.67 -9.46 -2.36
CA TYR A 335 8.57 -10.53 -3.35
C TYR A 335 7.19 -11.17 -3.36
N ARG A 336 6.66 -11.38 -4.56
CA ARG A 336 5.35 -12.01 -4.76
C ARG A 336 5.48 -13.51 -4.58
N LEU A 337 5.26 -14.02 -3.37
CA LEU A 337 5.42 -15.44 -3.07
C LEU A 337 4.43 -16.31 -3.87
N GLY A 338 3.15 -15.93 -3.86
CA GLY A 338 2.12 -16.61 -4.64
C GLY A 338 2.25 -16.39 -6.15
N HIS A 339 1.35 -17.04 -6.89
CA HIS A 339 1.16 -16.77 -8.32
C HIS A 339 0.66 -15.33 -8.55
N HIS A 340 0.67 -14.87 -9.80
CA HIS A 340 0.10 -13.56 -10.14
C HIS A 340 -1.38 -13.48 -9.77
N SER A 341 -2.14 -14.51 -10.15
CA SER A 341 -3.57 -14.68 -9.86
C SER A 341 -3.93 -16.17 -9.90
N THR A 342 -5.21 -16.49 -9.68
CA THR A 342 -5.75 -17.83 -9.94
C THR A 342 -5.66 -18.28 -11.41
N SER A 343 -5.33 -17.38 -12.33
CA SER A 343 -5.17 -17.67 -13.76
C SER A 343 -3.70 -17.79 -14.18
N ASP A 344 -2.77 -17.83 -13.23
CA ASP A 344 -1.34 -17.86 -13.48
C ASP A 344 -0.67 -19.09 -12.83
N GLU A 345 0.43 -19.54 -13.41
CA GLU A 345 1.26 -20.63 -12.89
C GLU A 345 2.73 -20.19 -12.90
N SER A 346 3.20 -19.72 -11.74
CA SER A 346 4.51 -19.09 -11.64
C SER A 346 5.70 -20.02 -11.77
N SER A 347 5.51 -21.33 -11.60
CA SER A 347 6.58 -22.32 -11.80
C SER A 347 7.07 -22.39 -13.26
N GLN A 348 6.32 -21.84 -14.22
CA GLN A 348 6.69 -21.85 -15.64
C GLN A 348 7.75 -20.82 -16.02
N TYR A 349 7.96 -19.76 -15.23
CA TYR A 349 8.85 -18.65 -15.59
C TYR A 349 9.80 -18.18 -14.49
N ARG A 350 9.64 -18.67 -13.26
CA ARG A 350 10.55 -18.35 -12.14
C ARG A 350 11.72 -19.33 -12.07
N GLY A 351 12.87 -18.85 -11.59
CA GLY A 351 14.06 -19.68 -11.46
C GLY A 351 13.93 -20.74 -10.36
N PRO A 352 14.59 -21.90 -10.50
CA PRO A 352 14.63 -22.90 -9.42
C PRO A 352 15.28 -22.32 -8.16
N GLY A 353 14.70 -22.59 -6.99
CA GLY A 353 15.19 -22.12 -5.69
C GLY A 353 14.88 -20.65 -5.35
N GLU A 354 14.31 -19.88 -6.29
CA GLU A 354 13.95 -18.48 -6.05
C GLU A 354 12.88 -18.34 -4.97
N HIS A 355 11.79 -19.08 -5.09
CA HIS A 355 10.72 -19.12 -4.08
C HIS A 355 11.26 -19.50 -2.69
N ASP A 356 12.11 -20.53 -2.63
CA ASP A 356 12.69 -20.99 -1.36
C ASP A 356 13.60 -19.93 -0.72
N ALA A 357 14.35 -19.19 -1.53
CA ALA A 357 15.18 -18.08 -1.05
C ALA A 357 14.34 -16.99 -0.36
N TRP A 358 13.15 -16.69 -0.88
CA TRP A 358 12.22 -15.72 -0.29
C TRP A 358 11.43 -16.28 0.89
N MET A 359 11.30 -17.60 0.99
CA MET A 359 10.69 -18.29 2.14
C MET A 359 11.65 -18.53 3.31
N LYS A 360 12.95 -18.28 3.13
CA LYS A 360 13.96 -18.39 4.20
C LYS A 360 13.58 -17.53 5.39
N ASP A 361 13.89 -18.05 6.58
CA ASP A 361 13.64 -17.35 7.83
C ASP A 361 14.43 -16.05 7.87
N GLY A 362 13.75 -14.94 8.16
CA GLY A 362 14.37 -13.62 8.11
C GLY A 362 14.27 -12.90 6.77
N VAL A 363 13.87 -13.58 5.70
CA VAL A 363 13.49 -12.94 4.43
C VAL A 363 11.98 -12.80 4.35
N ASN A 364 11.25 -13.86 4.70
CA ASN A 364 9.79 -13.82 4.79
C ASN A 364 9.33 -12.85 5.90
N PRO A 365 8.35 -11.96 5.63
CA PRO A 365 7.93 -10.93 6.57
C PRO A 365 7.37 -11.46 7.90
N ILE A 366 6.54 -12.50 7.84
CA ILE A 366 5.96 -13.14 9.03
C ILE A 366 7.08 -13.76 9.87
N LYS A 367 7.96 -14.55 9.25
CA LYS A 367 9.05 -15.20 9.97
C LYS A 367 10.03 -14.23 10.60
N ARG A 368 10.31 -13.10 9.95
CA ARG A 368 11.23 -12.07 10.47
C ARG A 368 10.69 -11.47 11.77
N ILE A 369 9.41 -11.12 11.82
CA ILE A 369 8.81 -10.58 13.03
C ILE A 369 8.54 -11.67 14.10
N SER A 370 8.28 -12.91 13.70
CA SER A 370 8.22 -14.05 14.64
C SER A 370 9.54 -14.19 15.39
N LYS A 371 10.70 -14.18 14.70
CA LYS A 371 12.03 -14.22 15.34
C LYS A 371 12.23 -13.09 16.36
N TYR A 372 11.80 -11.88 16.03
CA TYR A 372 11.86 -10.75 16.96
C TYR A 372 11.10 -11.05 18.27
N LEU A 373 9.88 -11.60 18.18
CA LEU A 373 9.07 -11.93 19.36
C LEU A 373 9.53 -13.20 20.09
N GLU A 374 10.00 -14.20 19.37
CA GLU A 374 10.61 -15.43 19.92
C GLU A 374 11.84 -15.09 20.77
N SER A 375 12.70 -14.19 20.29
CA SER A 375 13.87 -13.72 21.06
C SER A 375 13.52 -13.06 22.39
N LYS A 376 12.25 -12.64 22.55
CA LYS A 376 11.69 -12.05 23.76
C LYS A 376 10.83 -13.01 24.58
N GLY A 377 10.68 -14.26 24.13
CA GLY A 377 9.80 -15.25 24.76
C GLY A 377 8.29 -14.92 24.63
N LEU A 378 7.91 -14.11 23.64
CA LEU A 378 6.52 -13.64 23.45
C LEU A 378 5.78 -14.36 22.31
N TRP A 379 6.46 -15.24 21.58
CA TRP A 379 5.88 -16.03 20.50
C TRP A 379 6.45 -17.43 20.52
N THR A 380 5.61 -18.44 20.31
CA THR A 380 6.02 -19.84 20.19
C THR A 380 5.38 -20.53 18.99
N PRO A 381 5.98 -21.63 18.49
CA PRO A 381 5.38 -22.44 17.43
C PRO A 381 3.97 -22.95 17.77
N GLU A 382 3.70 -23.28 19.03
CA GLU A 382 2.40 -23.74 19.50
C GLU A 382 1.34 -22.63 19.43
N GLU A 383 1.69 -21.40 19.83
CA GLU A 383 0.81 -20.23 19.69
C GLU A 383 0.48 -19.97 18.22
N GLU A 384 1.48 -20.06 17.34
CA GLU A 384 1.29 -19.90 15.90
C GLU A 384 0.37 -20.99 15.31
N ALA A 385 0.59 -22.26 15.67
CA ALA A 385 -0.24 -23.37 15.22
C ALA A 385 -1.71 -23.20 15.66
N GLN A 386 -1.93 -22.76 16.91
CA GLN A 386 -3.26 -22.49 17.43
C GLN A 386 -3.93 -21.30 16.74
N LEU A 387 -3.18 -20.23 16.46
CA LEU A 387 -3.66 -19.11 15.66
C LEU A 387 -4.07 -19.59 14.26
N ARG A 388 -3.22 -20.37 13.59
CA ARG A 388 -3.48 -20.88 12.23
C ARG A 388 -4.78 -21.68 12.16
N LYS A 389 -5.00 -22.57 13.14
CA LYS A 389 -6.22 -23.36 13.28
C LYS A 389 -7.46 -22.50 13.52
N SER A 390 -7.37 -21.54 14.45
CA SER A 390 -8.51 -20.66 14.79
C SER A 390 -8.88 -19.71 13.65
N ALA A 391 -7.90 -19.08 12.99
CA ALA A 391 -8.12 -18.21 11.84
C ALA A 391 -8.74 -18.95 10.65
N THR A 392 -8.31 -20.20 10.41
CA THR A 392 -8.91 -21.10 9.41
C THR A 392 -10.37 -21.38 9.74
N SER A 393 -10.63 -21.80 10.99
CA SER A 393 -11.98 -22.18 11.44
C SER A 393 -12.96 -21.02 11.37
N LEU A 394 -12.52 -19.82 11.78
CA LEU A 394 -13.27 -18.58 11.70
C LEU A 394 -13.64 -18.26 10.24
N MET A 395 -12.68 -18.32 9.33
CA MET A 395 -12.92 -17.93 7.94
C MET A 395 -13.80 -18.93 7.21
N LEU A 396 -13.60 -20.23 7.42
CA LEU A 396 -14.49 -21.25 6.86
C LEU A 396 -15.94 -21.08 7.34
N LYS A 397 -16.14 -20.69 8.60
CA LYS A 397 -17.47 -20.35 9.11
C LYS A 397 -18.06 -19.14 8.37
N LYS A 398 -17.29 -18.07 8.23
CA LYS A 398 -17.73 -16.85 7.52
C LYS A 398 -18.04 -17.09 6.04
N ILE A 399 -17.24 -17.90 5.36
CA ILE A 399 -17.50 -18.28 3.96
C ILE A 399 -18.83 -19.03 3.89
N LYS A 400 -19.07 -20.03 4.76
CA LYS A 400 -20.35 -20.76 4.80
C LYS A 400 -21.53 -19.85 5.09
N GLU A 401 -21.37 -18.89 6.00
CA GLU A 401 -22.39 -17.85 6.25
C GLU A 401 -22.66 -17.04 4.98
N MET A 402 -21.61 -16.59 4.27
CA MET A 402 -21.75 -15.79 3.05
C MET A 402 -22.42 -16.54 1.91
N GLU A 403 -22.21 -17.84 1.78
CA GLU A 403 -22.88 -18.66 0.75
C GLU A 403 -24.39 -18.73 0.90
N THR A 404 -24.91 -18.46 2.10
CA THR A 404 -26.36 -18.40 2.33
C THR A 404 -26.95 -17.04 1.98
N VAL A 405 -26.11 -16.02 1.75
CA VAL A 405 -26.54 -14.68 1.35
C VAL A 405 -26.91 -14.70 -0.13
N LYS A 406 -28.13 -14.27 -0.44
CA LYS A 406 -28.60 -14.21 -1.83
C LYS A 406 -27.72 -13.26 -2.65
N SER A 407 -27.33 -13.73 -3.83
CA SER A 407 -26.78 -12.88 -4.89
C SER A 407 -27.79 -11.81 -5.28
N LEU A 408 -27.31 -10.70 -5.85
CA LEU A 408 -28.19 -9.69 -6.43
C LEU A 408 -29.00 -10.28 -7.60
N ASP A 409 -30.25 -9.84 -7.72
CA ASP A 409 -31.01 -10.04 -8.95
C ASP A 409 -30.34 -9.21 -10.05
N VAL A 410 -29.62 -9.90 -10.93
CA VAL A 410 -28.73 -9.28 -11.93
C VAL A 410 -29.50 -8.40 -12.90
N ILE A 411 -30.70 -8.79 -13.31
CA ILE A 411 -31.44 -8.10 -14.39
C ILE A 411 -31.94 -6.71 -13.99
N PRO A 412 -32.64 -6.51 -12.86
CA PRO A 412 -33.09 -5.17 -12.48
C PRO A 412 -31.91 -4.24 -12.14
N GLY A 413 -30.85 -4.76 -11.53
CA GLY A 413 -29.77 -3.94 -10.95
C GLY A 413 -28.60 -3.61 -11.89
N ILE A 414 -28.54 -4.15 -13.12
CA ILE A 414 -27.42 -3.93 -14.04
C ILE A 414 -27.46 -2.55 -14.72
N PHE A 415 -28.64 -1.95 -14.87
CA PHE A 415 -28.84 -0.63 -15.49
C PHE A 415 -28.78 0.53 -14.49
N ASP A 416 -28.88 0.21 -13.20
CA ASP A 416 -28.73 1.16 -12.11
C ASP A 416 -27.31 1.75 -12.07
N ASP A 417 -27.22 3.03 -11.70
CA ASP A 417 -25.98 3.80 -11.51
C ASP A 417 -25.10 3.94 -12.78
N VAL A 418 -25.59 3.62 -13.97
CA VAL A 418 -24.93 3.97 -15.25
C VAL A 418 -24.81 5.49 -15.39
N TYR A 419 -25.83 6.20 -14.93
CA TYR A 419 -25.88 7.66 -14.78
C TYR A 419 -26.39 8.02 -13.38
N ASP A 420 -26.18 9.27 -12.94
CA ASP A 420 -26.72 9.79 -11.67
C ASP A 420 -28.26 9.72 -11.59
N LYS A 421 -28.92 9.83 -12.75
CA LYS A 421 -30.37 9.65 -12.90
C LYS A 421 -30.65 8.63 -14.00
N PRO A 422 -31.69 7.77 -13.86
CA PRO A 422 -32.08 6.85 -14.91
C PRO A 422 -32.23 7.56 -16.25
N HIS A 423 -31.65 6.97 -17.29
CA HIS A 423 -31.81 7.45 -18.65
C HIS A 423 -33.07 6.80 -19.25
N LEU A 424 -33.90 7.55 -19.97
CA LEU A 424 -35.18 7.06 -20.53
C LEU A 424 -35.04 5.76 -21.35
N LEU A 425 -33.92 5.59 -22.07
CA LEU A 425 -33.64 4.36 -22.84
C LEU A 425 -33.32 3.13 -21.97
N LEU A 426 -33.03 3.32 -20.69
CA LEU A 426 -32.72 2.25 -19.73
C LEU A 426 -33.90 1.91 -18.83
N GLU A 427 -34.95 2.75 -18.77
CA GLU A 427 -36.18 2.51 -17.97
C GLU A 427 -37.08 1.39 -18.54
N VAL A 428 -36.76 0.85 -19.72
CA VAL A 428 -37.54 -0.18 -20.41
C VAL A 428 -37.13 -1.60 -19.99
N PHE A 429 -36.04 -1.73 -19.23
CA PHE A 429 -35.49 -2.98 -18.69
C PHE A 429 -35.60 -3.01 -17.18
#